data_AF-A0A423W6V8-F1
#
_entry.id   AF-A0A423W6V8-F1
#
_cell.length_a   1.000
_cell.length_b   1.000
_cell.length_c   1.000
_cell.angle_alpha   90.00
_cell.angle_beta   90.00
_cell.angle_gamma   90.00
#
_symmetry.space_group_name_H-M   'P 1'
#
loop_
_entity.id
_entity.type
_entity.pdbx_description
1 polymer ?
#
loop_
_entity_poly.entity_id
_entity_poly.type
_entity_poly.pdbx_seq_one_letter_code
_entity_poly.pdbx_strand_id
1 'polypeptide(L)'
;MAPLDQPDHNTVERQLKDVIQILYEIMIQVTNYDSHLAPPTTGSNTPNGNSTPLRTPFPNNAPPTREVLASQLNQLSSALQSVHRVSTHPSAPAALPSLPFELIQYVEGGRNPDIYTREFVELVRRQNQLMRGKMRAFGGFRDALAREMGEALPELREDVGRVVQGTGGEWPLRDGTGTGTGAGQ
;
A
#
# COMPACT_ATOMS: atom_id res chain seq x y z
N MET A 1 -16.92 -0.59 31.83
CA MET A 1 -16.73 -0.18 30.43
C MET A 1 -16.61 -1.45 29.62
N ALA A 2 -17.51 -1.70 28.68
CA ALA A 2 -17.43 -2.85 27.79
C ALA A 2 -16.22 -2.67 26.85
N PRO A 3 -15.46 -3.73 26.53
CA PRO A 3 -14.42 -3.65 25.51
C PRO A 3 -15.09 -3.28 24.18
N LEU A 4 -14.67 -2.16 23.60
CA LEU A 4 -15.05 -1.80 22.24
C LEU A 4 -14.33 -2.80 21.33
N ASP A 5 -15.07 -3.66 20.64
CA ASP A 5 -14.54 -4.49 19.54
C ASP A 5 -13.96 -3.53 18.50
N GLN A 6 -12.65 -3.28 18.61
CA GLN A 6 -11.95 -2.49 17.62
C GLN A 6 -11.92 -3.30 16.33
N PRO A 7 -12.23 -2.69 15.18
CA PRO A 7 -12.12 -3.38 13.91
C PRO A 7 -10.66 -3.78 13.69
N ASP A 8 -10.36 -5.06 13.90
CA ASP A 8 -9.03 -5.63 13.76
C ASP A 8 -8.69 -5.81 12.28
N HIS A 9 -7.50 -5.37 11.89
CA HIS A 9 -6.94 -5.55 10.56
C HIS A 9 -7.06 -7.01 10.08
N ASN A 10 -6.80 -7.99 10.97
CA ASN A 10 -6.90 -9.40 10.64
C ASN A 10 -8.34 -9.83 10.30
N THR A 11 -9.34 -9.18 10.90
CA THR A 11 -10.76 -9.47 10.62
C THR A 11 -11.12 -8.99 9.22
N VAL A 12 -10.68 -7.79 8.84
CA VAL A 12 -10.88 -7.26 7.49
C VAL A 12 -10.16 -8.11 6.44
N GLU A 13 -8.93 -8.52 6.73
CA GLU A 13 -8.16 -9.40 5.83
C GLU A 13 -8.87 -10.73 5.57
N ARG A 14 -9.37 -11.39 6.63
CA ARG A 14 -10.14 -12.64 6.50
C ARG A 14 -11.41 -12.42 5.69
N GLN A 15 -12.17 -11.37 5.99
CA GLN A 15 -13.39 -11.06 5.23
C GLN A 15 -13.12 -10.80 3.74
N LEU A 16 -12.02 -10.12 3.40
CA LEU A 16 -11.62 -9.92 2.01
C LEU A 16 -11.26 -11.25 1.33
N LYS A 17 -10.54 -12.14 2.01
CA LYS A 17 -10.22 -13.48 1.48
C LYS A 17 -11.48 -14.30 1.23
N ASP A 18 -12.43 -14.27 2.16
CA ASP A 18 -13.72 -14.95 2.01
C ASP A 18 -14.51 -14.42 0.80
N VAL A 19 -14.56 -13.10 0.61
CA VAL A 19 -15.21 -12.48 -0.57
C VAL A 19 -14.57 -12.96 -1.87
N ILE A 20 -13.23 -12.96 -1.94
CA ILE A 20 -12.49 -13.41 -3.14
C ILE A 20 -12.77 -14.89 -3.40
N GLN A 21 -12.80 -15.72 -2.35
CA GLN A 21 -13.11 -17.13 -2.47
C GLN A 21 -14.54 -17.35 -2.98
N ILE A 22 -15.53 -16.65 -2.44
CA ILE A 22 -16.92 -16.75 -2.91
C ILE A 22 -17.03 -16.35 -4.39
N LEU A 23 -16.35 -15.27 -4.81
CA LEU A 23 -16.33 -14.86 -6.22
C LEU A 23 -15.71 -15.92 -7.14
N TYR A 24 -14.63 -16.56 -6.69
CA TYR A 24 -13.99 -17.65 -7.42
C TYR A 24 -14.90 -18.88 -7.54
N GLU A 25 -15.58 -19.27 -6.47
CA GLU A 25 -16.51 -20.40 -6.47
C GLU A 25 -17.72 -20.12 -7.38
N ILE A 26 -18.28 -18.91 -7.34
CA ILE A 26 -19.37 -18.48 -8.23
C ILE A 26 -18.93 -18.60 -9.69
N MET A 27 -17.72 -18.11 -10.02
CA MET A 27 -17.19 -18.20 -11.38
C MET A 27 -17.14 -19.66 -11.88
N ILE A 28 -16.62 -20.59 -11.06
CA ILE A 28 -16.58 -22.02 -11.41
C ILE A 28 -17.99 -22.59 -11.62
N GLN A 29 -18.92 -22.26 -10.72
CA GLN A 29 -20.28 -22.80 -10.78
C GLN A 29 -21.08 -22.27 -11.96
N VAL A 30 -20.88 -21.00 -12.34
CA VAL A 30 -21.52 -20.42 -13.52
C VAL A 30 -21.01 -21.10 -14.80
N THR A 31 -19.71 -21.35 -14.91
CA THR A 31 -19.15 -22.10 -16.05
C THR A 31 -19.75 -23.51 -16.16
N ASN A 32 -19.91 -24.20 -15.03
CA ASN A 32 -20.54 -25.53 -15.00
C ASN A 32 -22.04 -25.49 -15.27
N TYR A 33 -22.74 -24.44 -14.83
CA TYR A 33 -24.18 -24.26 -15.07
C TYR A 33 -24.49 -24.08 -16.56
N ASP A 34 -23.70 -23.28 -17.29
CA ASP A 34 -23.87 -23.07 -18.73
C ASP A 34 -23.63 -24.37 -19.53
N SER A 35 -22.64 -25.16 -19.14
CA SER A 35 -22.37 -26.47 -19.75
C SER A 35 -23.55 -27.46 -19.63
N HIS A 36 -24.35 -27.32 -18.57
CA HIS A 36 -25.51 -28.18 -18.30
C HIS A 36 -26.80 -27.70 -19.01
N LEU A 37 -26.81 -26.46 -19.50
CA LEU A 37 -27.89 -25.87 -20.28
C LEU A 37 -27.68 -25.98 -21.80
N ALA A 38 -26.47 -26.37 -22.23
CA ALA A 38 -26.21 -26.67 -23.63
C ALA A 38 -27.17 -27.78 -24.11
N PRO A 39 -28.00 -27.53 -25.14
CA PRO A 39 -28.89 -28.55 -25.66
C PRO A 39 -28.07 -29.76 -26.12
N PRO A 40 -28.52 -31.00 -25.87
CA PRO A 40 -27.86 -32.16 -26.45
C PRO A 40 -27.93 -31.96 -27.97
N THR A 41 -26.76 -31.88 -28.62
CA THR A 41 -26.68 -31.83 -30.08
C THR A 41 -27.31 -33.11 -30.60
N THR A 42 -28.57 -33.05 -31.01
CA THR A 42 -29.23 -34.10 -31.78
C THR A 42 -28.43 -34.26 -33.06
N GLY A 43 -27.57 -35.28 -33.10
CA GLY A 43 -27.02 -35.78 -34.34
C GLY A 43 -28.18 -36.20 -35.22
N SER A 44 -28.51 -35.38 -36.21
CA SER A 44 -29.36 -35.79 -37.32
C SER A 44 -28.55 -36.76 -38.17
N ASN A 45 -28.89 -38.05 -38.14
CA ASN A 45 -28.86 -38.94 -39.30
C ASN A 45 -29.35 -40.34 -38.91
N THR A 46 -30.64 -40.62 -39.13
CA THR A 46 -31.09 -41.94 -39.64
C THR A 46 -32.45 -41.78 -40.33
N PRO A 47 -32.54 -42.05 -41.64
CA PRO A 47 -33.80 -42.18 -42.34
C PRO A 47 -34.31 -43.62 -42.17
N ASN A 48 -34.94 -43.93 -41.04
CA ASN A 48 -35.87 -45.07 -41.00
C ASN A 48 -36.83 -44.96 -39.82
N GLY A 49 -38.13 -44.99 -40.11
CA GLY A 49 -39.18 -44.84 -39.12
C GLY A 49 -39.22 -46.01 -38.16
N ASN A 50 -38.96 -45.75 -36.86
CA ASN A 50 -39.59 -46.51 -35.80
C ASN A 50 -39.67 -45.70 -34.48
N SER A 51 -40.89 -45.68 -33.94
CA SER A 51 -41.43 -45.22 -32.65
C SER A 51 -40.56 -44.49 -31.59
N THR A 52 -41.05 -43.29 -31.25
CA THR A 52 -40.96 -42.46 -30.00
C THR A 52 -40.12 -42.92 -28.81
N PRO A 53 -39.35 -41.98 -28.19
CA PRO A 53 -39.31 -41.83 -26.75
C PRO A 53 -40.31 -40.74 -26.31
N LEU A 54 -41.21 -41.13 -25.42
CA LEU A 54 -42.14 -40.25 -24.73
C LEU A 54 -41.34 -39.19 -23.94
N ARG A 55 -41.55 -37.92 -24.30
CA ARG A 55 -41.04 -36.76 -23.56
C ARG A 55 -41.68 -36.73 -22.18
N THR A 56 -40.98 -37.23 -21.15
CA THR A 56 -41.36 -36.95 -19.77
C THR A 56 -41.22 -35.44 -19.53
N PRO A 57 -42.21 -34.78 -18.88
CA PRO A 57 -42.05 -33.41 -18.44
C PRO A 57 -40.81 -33.34 -17.53
N PHE A 58 -39.95 -32.37 -17.79
CA PHE A 58 -38.82 -32.04 -16.94
C PHE A 58 -39.24 -32.07 -15.46
N PRO A 59 -38.49 -32.71 -14.56
CA PRO A 59 -38.76 -32.56 -13.14
C PRO A 59 -38.63 -31.07 -12.80
N ASN A 60 -39.62 -30.54 -12.10
CA ASN A 60 -39.69 -29.17 -11.56
C ASN A 60 -38.58 -28.85 -10.54
N ASN A 61 -37.53 -29.65 -10.44
CA ASN A 61 -36.36 -29.33 -9.63
C ASN A 61 -35.46 -28.42 -10.44
N ALA A 62 -35.25 -27.20 -9.93
CA ALA A 62 -34.11 -26.41 -10.33
C ALA A 62 -32.85 -27.31 -10.32
N PRO A 63 -31.96 -27.21 -11.32
CA PRO A 63 -30.72 -27.96 -11.26
C PRO A 63 -30.02 -27.60 -9.94
N PRO A 64 -29.42 -28.57 -9.22
CA PRO A 64 -28.82 -28.34 -7.89
C PRO A 64 -27.83 -27.17 -7.88
N THR A 65 -27.19 -26.90 -9.02
CA THR A 65 -26.34 -25.73 -9.27
C THR A 65 -27.04 -24.38 -9.11
N ARG A 66 -28.33 -24.24 -9.43
CA ARG A 66 -29.08 -22.99 -9.26
C ARG A 66 -29.27 -22.62 -7.79
N GLU A 67 -29.57 -23.61 -6.94
CA GLU A 67 -29.76 -23.39 -5.51
C GLU A 67 -28.43 -23.04 -4.82
N VAL A 68 -27.35 -23.71 -5.21
CA VAL A 68 -26.00 -23.41 -4.71
C VAL A 68 -25.57 -22.00 -5.13
N LEU A 69 -25.74 -21.63 -6.40
CA LEU A 69 -25.45 -20.26 -6.88
C LEU A 69 -26.25 -19.20 -6.12
N ALA A 70 -27.56 -19.43 -5.89
CA ALA A 70 -28.38 -18.52 -5.11
C ALA A 70 -27.88 -18.38 -3.67
N SER A 71 -27.44 -19.48 -3.05
CA SER A 71 -26.86 -19.45 -1.71
C SER A 71 -25.54 -18.67 -1.65
N GLN A 72 -24.65 -18.84 -2.64
CA GLN A 72 -23.38 -18.13 -2.72
C GLN A 72 -23.56 -16.63 -2.96
N LEU A 73 -24.55 -16.23 -3.75
CA LEU A 73 -24.85 -14.82 -3.99
C LEU A 73 -25.35 -14.13 -2.71
N ASN A 74 -26.14 -14.84 -1.89
CA ASN A 74 -26.55 -14.35 -0.56
C ASN A 74 -25.36 -14.25 0.42
N GLN A 75 -24.44 -15.22 0.37
CA GLN A 75 -23.20 -15.18 1.16
C GLN A 75 -22.30 -14.02 0.75
N LEU A 76 -22.12 -13.78 -0.55
CA LEU A 76 -21.37 -12.64 -1.08
C LEU A 76 -21.96 -11.30 -0.62
N SER A 77 -23.28 -11.16 -0.71
CA SER A 77 -23.98 -9.95 -0.24
C SER A 77 -23.72 -9.69 1.25
N SER A 78 -23.81 -10.73 2.06
CA SER A 78 -23.57 -10.65 3.51
C SER A 78 -22.11 -10.30 3.81
N ALA A 79 -21.16 -10.91 3.09
CA ALA A 79 -19.73 -10.67 3.25
C ALA A 79 -19.34 -9.22 2.88
N LEU A 80 -19.84 -8.70 1.76
CA LEU A 80 -19.60 -7.30 1.35
C LEU A 80 -20.20 -6.30 2.33
N GLN A 81 -21.39 -6.58 2.87
CA GLN A 81 -21.99 -5.75 3.92
C GLN A 81 -21.15 -5.74 5.20
N SER A 82 -20.55 -6.88 5.55
CA SER A 82 -19.65 -6.99 6.70
C SER A 82 -18.42 -6.07 6.52
N VAL A 83 -17.74 -6.16 5.37
CA VAL A 83 -16.58 -5.33 5.05
C VAL A 83 -16.93 -3.85 5.05
N HIS A 84 -18.08 -3.48 4.46
CA HIS A 84 -18.55 -2.10 4.42
C HIS A 84 -18.79 -1.53 5.82
N ARG A 85 -19.41 -2.31 6.72
CA ARG A 85 -19.64 -1.89 8.12
C ARG A 85 -18.35 -1.61 8.86
N VAL A 86 -17.32 -2.44 8.66
CA VAL A 86 -16.00 -2.23 9.27
C VAL A 86 -15.33 -0.97 8.72
N SER A 87 -15.34 -0.79 7.40
CA SER A 87 -14.72 0.36 6.73
C SER A 87 -15.37 1.71 7.12
N THR A 88 -16.70 1.74 7.27
CA THR A 88 -17.46 2.95 7.63
C THR A 88 -17.62 3.15 9.14
N HIS A 89 -17.06 2.26 9.97
CA HIS A 89 -17.18 2.36 11.41
C HIS A 89 -16.46 3.62 11.94
N PRO A 90 -17.02 4.40 12.88
CA PRO A 90 -16.39 5.62 13.39
C PRO A 90 -15.00 5.41 14.02
N SER A 91 -14.70 4.20 14.51
CA SER A 91 -13.39 3.84 15.05
C SER A 91 -12.39 3.35 13.99
N ALA A 92 -12.80 3.19 12.73
CA ALA A 92 -11.94 2.74 11.65
C ALA A 92 -10.70 3.63 11.43
N PRO A 93 -10.77 4.97 11.51
CA PRO A 93 -9.57 5.81 11.36
C PRO A 93 -8.52 5.62 12.45
N ALA A 94 -8.93 5.14 13.63
CA ALA A 94 -8.02 4.85 14.74
C ALA A 94 -7.52 3.40 14.73
N ALA A 95 -8.23 2.49 14.08
CA ALA A 95 -7.94 1.06 14.07
C ALA A 95 -7.25 0.58 12.78
N LEU A 96 -7.44 1.30 11.66
CA LEU A 96 -6.82 1.01 10.39
C LEU A 96 -5.69 2.01 10.09
N PRO A 97 -4.59 1.57 9.46
CA PRO A 97 -3.49 2.46 9.11
C PRO A 97 -3.92 3.48 8.05
N SER A 98 -3.47 4.72 8.21
CA SER A 98 -3.60 5.74 7.16
C SER A 98 -2.63 5.45 6.02
N LEU A 99 -3.15 5.45 4.79
CA LEU A 99 -2.39 5.15 3.58
C LEU A 99 -2.15 6.43 2.77
N PRO A 100 -0.90 6.73 2.37
CA PRO A 100 -0.60 7.71 1.34
C PRO A 100 -1.37 7.46 0.04
N PHE A 101 -1.82 8.54 -0.63
CA PHE A 101 -2.58 8.43 -1.86
C PHE A 101 -1.76 7.79 -3.01
N GLU A 102 -0.46 8.03 -3.03
CA GLU A 102 0.44 7.45 -4.02
C GLU A 102 0.47 5.92 -3.94
N LEU A 103 0.33 5.34 -2.73
CA LEU A 103 0.24 3.89 -2.58
C LEU A 103 -1.00 3.30 -3.25
N ILE A 104 -2.12 4.03 -3.25
CA ILE A 104 -3.36 3.60 -3.90
C ILE A 104 -3.13 3.51 -5.42
N GLN A 105 -2.48 4.52 -6.02
CA GLN A 105 -2.14 4.50 -7.44
C GLN A 105 -1.21 3.34 -7.83
N TYR A 106 -0.26 2.97 -6.95
CA TYR A 106 0.60 1.81 -7.18
C TYR A 106 -0.21 0.52 -7.29
N VAL A 107 -1.15 0.31 -6.37
CA VAL A 107 -2.02 -0.87 -6.37
C VAL A 107 -2.98 -0.86 -7.56
N GLU A 108 -3.59 0.28 -7.88
CA GLU A 108 -4.47 0.43 -9.07
C GLU A 108 -3.72 0.15 -10.38
N GLY A 109 -2.46 0.56 -10.48
CA GLY A 109 -1.59 0.27 -11.62
C GLY A 109 -1.00 -1.14 -11.64
N GLY A 110 -1.34 -2.01 -10.68
CA GLY A 110 -0.79 -3.37 -10.57
C GLY A 110 0.70 -3.43 -10.19
N ARG A 111 1.27 -2.35 -9.67
CA ARG A 111 2.66 -2.28 -9.22
C ARG A 111 2.78 -2.74 -7.77
N ASN A 112 3.89 -3.41 -7.43
CA ASN A 112 4.14 -3.83 -6.06
C ASN A 112 4.22 -2.60 -5.12
N PRO A 113 3.36 -2.47 -4.10
CA PRO A 113 3.38 -1.35 -3.15
C PRO A 113 4.68 -1.25 -2.33
N ASP A 114 5.45 -2.35 -2.18
CA ASP A 114 6.75 -2.33 -1.49
C ASP A 114 7.78 -1.45 -2.20
N ILE A 115 7.59 -1.18 -3.49
CA ILE A 115 8.49 -0.30 -4.23
C ILE A 115 8.34 1.14 -3.75
N TYR A 116 7.12 1.59 -3.41
CA TYR A 116 6.90 2.92 -2.86
C TYR A 116 7.64 3.10 -1.53
N THR A 117 7.53 2.12 -0.62
CA THR A 117 8.19 2.22 0.68
C THR A 117 9.71 2.21 0.54
N ARG A 118 10.24 1.40 -0.38
CA ARG A 118 11.66 1.41 -0.75
C ARG A 118 12.10 2.78 -1.29
N GLU A 119 11.40 3.31 -2.30
CA GLU A 119 11.70 4.61 -2.90
C GLU A 119 11.62 5.74 -1.87
N PHE A 120 10.65 5.69 -0.97
CA PHE A 120 10.49 6.65 0.12
C PHE A 120 11.69 6.64 1.07
N VAL A 121 12.13 5.45 1.51
CA VAL A 121 13.32 5.32 2.37
C VAL A 121 14.58 5.81 1.65
N GLU A 122 14.74 5.47 0.37
CA GLU A 122 15.86 5.94 -0.45
C GLU A 122 15.85 7.47 -0.61
N LEU A 123 14.67 8.07 -0.80
CA LEU A 123 14.49 9.52 -0.89
C LEU A 123 14.84 10.20 0.43
N VAL A 124 14.31 9.72 1.56
CA VAL A 124 14.60 10.27 2.90
C VAL A 124 16.10 10.20 3.20
N ARG A 125 16.74 9.07 2.90
CA ARG A 125 18.19 8.92 3.06
C ARG A 125 18.96 9.95 2.22
N ARG A 126 18.63 10.07 0.94
CA ARG A 126 19.28 11.02 0.03
C ARG A 126 19.10 12.47 0.50
N GLN A 127 17.88 12.84 0.89
CA GLN A 127 17.56 14.18 1.35
C GLN A 127 18.23 14.51 2.68
N ASN A 128 18.30 13.56 3.61
CA ASN A 128 19.01 13.72 4.87
C ASN A 128 20.51 13.93 4.65
N GLN A 129 21.13 13.11 3.80
CA GLN A 129 22.54 13.26 3.43
C GLN A 129 22.81 14.61 2.75
N LEU A 130 21.95 15.00 1.80
CA LEU A 130 22.05 16.29 1.11
C LEU A 130 21.95 17.45 2.10
N MET A 131 20.99 17.41 3.03
CA MET A 131 20.82 18.45 4.04
C MET A 131 22.04 18.55 4.95
N ARG A 132 22.57 17.42 5.42
CA ARG A 132 23.80 17.40 6.23
C ARG A 132 25.00 17.95 5.46
N GLY A 133 25.11 17.65 4.17
CA GLY A 133 26.13 18.23 3.30
C GLY A 133 26.00 19.75 3.19
N LYS A 134 24.78 20.25 2.94
CA LYS A 134 24.50 21.70 2.89
C LYS A 134 24.83 22.38 4.22
N MET A 135 24.40 21.82 5.35
CA MET A 135 24.69 22.39 6.67
C MET A 135 26.20 22.48 6.93
N ARG A 136 26.98 21.45 6.55
CA ARG A 136 28.45 21.50 6.65
C ARG A 136 29.07 22.56 5.74
N ALA A 137 28.59 22.67 4.49
CA ALA A 137 29.09 23.66 3.55
C ALA A 137 28.80 25.10 4.01
N PHE A 138 27.59 25.36 4.51
CA PHE A 138 27.23 26.65 5.10
C PHE A 138 28.02 26.94 6.38
N GLY A 139 28.26 25.93 7.22
CA GLY A 139 29.16 26.06 8.38
C GLY A 139 30.58 26.45 7.96
N GLY A 140 31.17 25.76 6.98
CA GLY A 140 32.48 26.09 6.46
C GLY A 140 32.56 27.47 5.80
N PHE A 141 31.51 27.86 5.06
CA PHE A 141 31.41 29.21 4.48
C PHE A 141 31.32 30.30 5.54
N ARG A 142 30.50 30.09 6.57
CA ARG A 142 30.41 30.99 7.74
C ARG A 142 31.80 31.14 8.38
N ASP A 143 32.48 30.03 8.62
CA ASP A 143 33.78 30.02 9.31
C ASP A 143 34.86 30.74 8.48
N ALA A 144 34.87 30.54 7.16
CA ALA A 144 35.77 31.26 6.26
C ALA A 144 35.47 32.77 6.25
N LEU A 145 34.19 33.15 6.09
CA LEU A 145 33.78 34.56 6.08
C LEU A 145 34.11 35.26 7.41
N ALA A 146 33.87 34.59 8.53
CA ALA A 146 34.16 35.13 9.86
C ALA A 146 35.66 35.36 10.08
N ARG A 147 36.53 34.51 9.51
CA ARG A 147 37.98 34.71 9.52
C ARG A 147 38.36 35.99 8.77
N GLU A 148 37.96 36.08 7.51
CA GLU A 148 38.28 37.23 6.65
C GLU A 148 37.75 38.54 7.24
N MET A 149 36.52 38.54 7.78
CA MET A 149 35.95 39.72 8.44
C MET A 149 36.71 40.08 9.73
N GLY A 150 37.13 39.09 10.52
CA GLY A 150 37.89 39.32 11.74
C GLY A 150 39.34 39.79 11.52
N GLU A 151 39.91 39.55 10.33
CA GLU A 151 41.22 40.06 9.90
C GLU A 151 41.12 41.43 9.22
N ALA A 152 40.15 41.62 8.34
CA ALA A 152 39.96 42.86 7.58
C ALA A 152 39.35 44.00 8.42
N LEU A 153 38.53 43.68 9.42
CA LEU A 153 37.78 44.63 10.25
C LEU A 153 37.92 44.27 11.74
N PRO A 154 39.05 44.60 12.38
CA PRO A 154 39.34 44.21 13.77
C PRO A 154 38.32 44.73 14.78
N GLU A 155 37.70 45.88 14.52
CA GLU A 155 36.67 46.50 15.35
C GLU A 155 35.37 45.70 15.42
N LEU A 156 35.08 44.88 14.40
CA LEU A 156 33.87 44.04 14.32
C LEU A 156 34.11 42.62 14.85
N ARG A 157 35.31 42.31 15.33
CA ARG A 157 35.72 40.94 15.68
C ARG A 157 34.84 40.31 16.76
N GLU A 158 34.43 41.09 17.77
CA GLU A 158 33.52 40.62 18.82
C GLU A 158 32.11 40.36 18.26
N ASP A 159 31.61 41.23 17.39
CA ASP A 159 30.31 41.08 16.74
C ASP A 159 30.23 39.86 15.84
N VAL A 160 31.28 39.64 15.04
CA VAL A 160 31.43 38.44 14.21
C VAL A 160 31.42 37.19 15.09
N GLY A 161 32.14 37.20 16.21
CA GLY A 161 32.13 36.10 17.17
C GLY A 161 30.74 35.79 17.73
N ARG A 162 29.96 36.82 18.07
CA ARG A 162 28.57 36.66 18.52
C ARG A 162 27.69 36.01 17.44
N VAL A 163 27.83 36.40 16.18
CA VAL A 163 27.07 35.81 15.06
C VAL A 163 27.48 34.36 14.80
N VAL A 164 28.78 34.04 14.87
CA VAL A 164 29.27 32.66 14.70
C VAL A 164 28.70 31.76 15.79
N GLN A 165 28.78 32.17 17.05
CA GLN A 165 28.19 31.40 18.16
C GLN A 165 26.66 31.29 18.04
N GLY A 166 25.98 32.38 17.67
CA GLY A 166 24.53 32.40 17.47
C GLY A 166 24.03 31.51 16.33
N THR A 167 24.90 31.19 15.37
CA THR A 167 24.60 30.27 14.25
C THR A 167 25.14 28.85 14.50
N GLY A 168 25.54 28.53 15.74
CA GLY A 168 26.00 27.21 16.15
C GLY A 168 27.45 26.89 15.80
N GLY A 169 28.30 27.92 15.65
CA GLY A 169 29.73 27.81 15.41
C GLY A 169 30.56 28.04 16.67
N GLU A 170 31.83 27.69 16.60
CA GLU A 170 32.79 27.94 17.68
C GLU A 170 33.61 29.21 17.36
N TRP A 171 33.86 30.05 18.36
CA TRP A 171 34.67 31.26 18.25
C TRP A 171 35.58 31.42 19.48
N PRO A 172 36.88 31.76 19.34
CA PRO A 172 37.60 31.99 18.09
C PRO A 172 37.70 30.72 17.23
N LEU A 173 37.73 30.89 15.92
CA LEU A 173 37.85 29.79 14.96
C LEU A 173 39.07 28.94 15.31
N ARG A 174 38.93 27.61 15.33
CA ARG A 174 40.09 26.73 15.48
C ARG A 174 41.00 26.92 14.27
N ASP A 175 42.24 27.29 14.52
CA ASP A 175 43.25 27.36 13.47
C ASP A 175 43.37 25.98 12.80
N GLY A 176 43.27 25.97 11.47
CA GLY A 176 43.26 24.77 10.64
C GLY A 176 44.59 24.01 10.59
N THR A 177 45.44 24.10 11.61
CA THR A 177 46.68 23.32 11.73
C THR A 177 46.39 21.91 12.24
N GLY A 178 45.55 21.18 11.49
CA GLY A 178 45.42 19.73 11.59
C GLY A 178 46.59 19.06 10.88
N THR A 179 47.59 18.64 11.66
CA THR A 179 48.61 17.67 11.24
C THR A 179 47.95 16.48 10.55
N GLY A 180 48.30 16.26 9.28
CA GLY A 180 48.11 14.96 8.63
C GLY A 180 49.04 13.95 9.31
N THR A 181 48.52 13.22 10.29
CA THR A 181 49.19 12.03 10.81
C THR A 181 48.49 10.81 10.24
N GLY A 182 49.08 10.24 9.19
CA GLY A 182 48.82 8.86 8.82
C GLY A 182 49.39 7.93 9.88
N ALA A 183 48.54 7.06 10.42
CA ALA A 183 48.83 5.78 11.07
C ALA A 183 47.43 5.12 11.24
N GLY A 184 47.12 3.92 10.77
CA GLY A 184 47.96 2.75 10.60
C GLY A 184 47.35 1.64 11.45
N GLN A 185 46.31 0.99 10.92
CA GLN A 185 45.83 -0.40 11.09
C GLN A 185 44.32 -0.50 10.86
#